data_AF-A0A0D6T9Q9-F1
#
_entry.id   AF-A0A0D6T9Q9-F1
#
_cell.length_a   1.000
_cell.length_b   1.000
_cell.length_c   1.000
_cell.angle_alpha   90.00
_cell.angle_beta   90.00
_cell.angle_gamma   90.00
#
_symmetry.space_group_name_H-M   'P 1'
#
loop_
_entity.id
_entity.type
_entity.pdbx_description
1 polymer ?
#
loop_
_entity_poly.entity_id
_entity_poly.type
_entity_poly.pdbx_seq_one_letter_code
_entity_poly.pdbx_strand_id
1 'polypeptide(L)'
;MPNRTLALLVLLAAVAFAVSPLLFPGFAGYDPDRFPIPQPDPPIQPAGWAFSIWGLIYLWLIAGATFGLWRRADDEGWLPLRAPLLVSLVIGFFWLPVAQRLPGLATLMIIAMLISAIVAMIWAGRRDRWLEGRPIALYAGWLTAASGVSVGIWLGGHGWLSAQTAAILCLIAVSALALAVQSLRPREWAYSAAVIWALAGIVVANWGAGNWPVILIATLGAAALAGRLATAR
;
A
#
# COMPACT_ATOMS: atom_id res chain seq x y z
N MET A 1 21.34 4.55 17.14
CA MET A 1 21.52 5.70 16.22
C MET A 1 20.81 6.91 16.81
N PRO A 2 21.38 8.13 16.74
CA PRO A 2 20.71 9.34 17.21
C PRO A 2 19.38 9.58 16.49
N ASN A 3 18.41 10.18 17.19
CA ASN A 3 17.07 10.41 16.64
C ASN A 3 17.12 11.28 15.37
N ARG A 4 17.88 12.38 15.39
CA ARG A 4 18.11 13.25 14.22
C ARG A 4 18.69 12.51 13.02
N THR A 5 19.59 11.56 13.23
CA THR A 5 20.14 10.74 12.13
C THR A 5 19.04 9.91 11.49
N LEU A 6 18.17 9.28 12.28
CA LEU A 6 17.02 8.54 11.74
C LEU A 6 16.04 9.44 11.00
N ALA A 7 15.79 10.68 11.47
CA ALA A 7 14.96 11.64 10.73
C ALA A 7 15.52 11.93 9.34
N LEU A 8 16.83 12.19 9.25
CA LEU A 8 17.51 12.45 7.99
C LEU A 8 17.43 11.24 7.05
N LEU A 9 17.69 10.04 7.57
CA LEU A 9 17.61 8.80 6.79
C LEU A 9 16.20 8.53 6.27
N VAL A 10 15.16 8.78 7.07
CA VAL A 10 13.76 8.65 6.63
C VAL A 10 13.45 9.64 5.50
N LEU A 11 13.91 10.89 5.60
CA LEU A 11 13.72 11.87 4.53
C LEU A 11 14.44 11.44 3.23
N LEU A 12 15.71 11.04 3.33
CA LEU A 12 16.47 10.55 2.19
C LEU A 12 15.82 9.32 1.55
N ALA A 13 15.34 8.37 2.35
CA ALA A 13 14.65 7.18 1.86
C ALA A 13 13.29 7.53 1.22
N ALA A 14 12.54 8.49 1.77
CA ALA A 14 11.28 8.95 1.18
C ALA A 14 11.51 9.60 -0.19
N VAL A 15 12.54 10.45 -0.31
CA VAL A 15 12.91 11.07 -1.60
C VAL A 15 13.41 10.01 -2.59
N ALA A 16 14.30 9.12 -2.16
CA ALA A 16 14.79 8.03 -3.01
C ALA A 16 13.63 7.17 -3.53
N PHE A 17 12.73 6.75 -2.64
CA PHE A 17 11.56 5.95 -3.01
C PHE A 17 10.66 6.68 -4.03
N ALA A 18 10.41 7.98 -3.84
CA ALA A 18 9.63 8.78 -4.78
C ALA A 18 10.32 8.98 -6.15
N VAL A 19 11.65 8.94 -6.18
CA VAL A 19 12.44 9.05 -7.42
C VAL A 19 12.55 7.69 -8.13
N SER A 20 12.32 6.56 -7.45
CA SER A 20 12.45 5.21 -8.02
C SER A 20 11.69 5.03 -9.36
N PRO A 21 10.43 5.48 -9.52
CA PRO A 21 9.72 5.38 -10.81
C PRO A 21 10.34 6.18 -11.97
N LEU A 22 11.13 7.21 -11.67
CA LEU A 22 11.86 7.98 -12.69
C LEU A 22 13.13 7.25 -13.14
N LEU A 23 13.73 6.45 -12.25
CA LEU A 23 14.92 5.64 -12.54
C LEU A 23 14.56 4.33 -13.22
N PHE A 24 13.42 3.74 -12.85
CA PHE A 24 12.93 2.45 -13.34
C PHE A 24 11.50 2.61 -13.91
N PRO A 25 11.34 3.34 -15.02
CA PRO A 25 10.02 3.60 -15.60
C PRO A 25 9.37 2.32 -16.13
N GLY A 26 8.05 2.38 -16.37
CA GLY A 26 7.31 1.35 -17.11
C GLY A 26 6.59 0.30 -16.26
N PHE A 27 6.59 0.41 -14.92
CA PHE A 27 5.78 -0.48 -14.08
C PHE A 27 4.32 0.01 -14.00
N ALA A 28 3.39 -0.81 -14.47
CA ALA A 28 1.93 -0.57 -14.39
C ALA A 28 1.15 -1.80 -13.87
N GLY A 29 1.87 -2.75 -13.26
CA GLY A 29 1.41 -4.11 -12.97
C GLY A 29 2.55 -5.10 -13.25
N TYR A 30 2.39 -6.34 -12.80
CA TYR A 30 3.33 -7.39 -13.20
C TYR A 30 3.13 -7.71 -14.69
N ASP A 31 4.26 -7.93 -15.39
CA ASP A 31 4.26 -8.42 -16.76
C ASP A 31 3.59 -9.82 -16.80
N PRO A 32 2.46 -9.99 -17.52
CA PRO A 32 1.68 -11.22 -17.56
C PRO A 32 2.52 -12.45 -17.92
N ASP A 33 3.50 -12.29 -18.81
CA ASP A 33 4.28 -13.40 -19.38
C ASP A 33 5.43 -13.84 -18.46
N ARG A 34 5.57 -13.21 -17.28
CA ARG A 34 6.54 -13.59 -16.25
C ARG A 34 6.07 -14.71 -15.34
N PHE A 35 4.87 -15.23 -15.56
CA PHE A 35 4.30 -16.33 -14.80
C PHE A 35 4.19 -17.58 -15.67
N PRO A 36 4.29 -18.79 -15.09
CA PRO A 36 4.04 -20.05 -15.80
C PRO A 36 2.69 -20.08 -16.53
N ILE A 37 1.65 -19.50 -15.91
CA ILE A 37 0.34 -19.26 -16.50
C ILE A 37 0.15 -17.75 -16.67
N PRO A 38 0.13 -17.22 -17.90
CA PRO A 38 0.03 -15.78 -18.12
C PRO A 38 -1.20 -15.14 -17.45
N GLN A 39 -1.01 -13.93 -16.90
CA GLN A 39 -2.05 -13.17 -16.17
C GLN A 39 -2.33 -11.82 -16.87
N PRO A 40 -2.99 -11.79 -18.05
CA PRO A 40 -3.17 -10.55 -18.82
C PRO A 40 -4.11 -9.55 -18.13
N ASP A 41 -5.27 -10.01 -17.70
CA ASP A 41 -6.30 -9.20 -17.05
C ASP A 41 -6.74 -9.84 -15.73
N PRO A 42 -5.85 -9.90 -14.71
CA PRO A 42 -6.18 -10.55 -13.45
C PRO A 42 -7.29 -9.75 -12.74
N PRO A 43 -8.44 -10.36 -12.36
CA PRO A 43 -9.59 -9.63 -11.82
C PRO A 43 -9.30 -8.84 -10.54
N ILE A 44 -8.26 -9.20 -9.79
CA ILE A 44 -7.83 -8.51 -8.59
C ILE A 44 -7.11 -7.18 -8.88
N GLN A 45 -6.59 -6.97 -10.09
CA GLN A 45 -5.80 -5.79 -10.41
C GLN A 45 -6.69 -4.56 -10.63
N PRO A 46 -6.40 -3.43 -9.97
CA PRO A 46 -7.15 -2.20 -10.18
C PRO A 46 -6.86 -1.59 -11.55
N ALA A 47 -7.80 -0.78 -12.04
CA ALA A 47 -7.63 0.01 -13.24
C ALA A 47 -6.39 0.92 -13.16
N GLY A 48 -5.71 1.15 -14.29
CA GLY A 48 -4.42 1.85 -14.34
C GLY A 48 -4.41 3.24 -13.70
N TRP A 49 -5.52 4.00 -13.79
CA TRP A 49 -5.63 5.32 -13.15
C TRP A 49 -5.54 5.25 -11.62
N ALA A 50 -5.86 4.12 -10.99
CA ALA A 50 -5.80 3.98 -9.54
C ALA A 50 -4.36 4.10 -9.02
N PHE A 51 -3.35 3.75 -9.83
CA PHE A 51 -1.94 3.90 -9.48
C PHE A 51 -1.49 5.37 -9.37
N SER A 52 -2.29 6.33 -9.83
CA SER A 52 -2.01 7.77 -9.65
C SER A 52 -1.94 8.20 -8.17
N ILE A 53 -2.50 7.41 -7.24
CA ILE A 53 -2.40 7.64 -5.79
C ILE A 53 -0.95 7.70 -5.30
N TRP A 54 -0.01 7.05 -6.00
CA TRP A 54 1.41 7.10 -5.64
C TRP A 54 1.97 8.53 -5.63
N GLY A 55 1.52 9.41 -6.54
CA GLY A 55 1.94 10.81 -6.51
C GLY A 55 1.58 11.50 -5.20
N LEU A 56 0.34 11.28 -4.71
CA LEU A 56 -0.09 11.80 -3.42
C LEU A 56 0.68 11.16 -2.25
N ILE A 57 0.88 9.84 -2.27
CA ILE A 57 1.63 9.11 -1.24
C ILE A 57 3.06 9.64 -1.14
N TYR A 58 3.78 9.78 -2.26
CA TYR A 58 5.15 10.26 -2.28
C TYR A 58 5.27 11.69 -1.75
N LEU A 59 4.44 12.62 -2.24
CA LEU A 59 4.46 14.01 -1.80
C LEU A 59 4.16 14.13 -0.31
N TRP A 60 3.20 13.36 0.20
CA TRP A 60 2.80 13.45 1.59
C TRP A 60 3.82 12.80 2.54
N LEU A 61 4.43 11.68 2.15
CA LEU A 61 5.54 11.07 2.90
C LEU A 61 6.75 12.00 2.96
N ILE A 62 7.11 12.67 1.86
CA ILE A 62 8.21 13.64 1.82
C ILE A 62 7.89 14.85 2.71
N ALA A 63 6.67 15.40 2.62
CA ALA A 63 6.25 16.51 3.47
C ALA A 63 6.32 16.15 4.96
N GLY A 64 5.85 14.94 5.31
CA GLY A 64 5.90 14.44 6.68
C GLY A 64 7.33 14.20 7.18
N ALA A 65 8.18 13.58 6.38
CA ALA A 65 9.60 13.35 6.73
C ALA A 65 10.38 14.67 6.84
N THR A 66 10.10 15.64 5.96
CA THR A 66 10.70 16.98 6.00
C THR A 66 10.32 17.71 7.28
N PHE A 67 9.04 17.70 7.64
CA PHE A 67 8.58 18.24 8.93
C PHE A 67 9.21 17.51 10.12
N GLY A 68 9.26 16.17 10.04
CA GLY A 68 9.89 15.31 11.03
C GLY A 68 11.36 15.65 11.29
N LEU A 69 12.12 15.98 10.24
CA LEU A 69 13.50 16.45 10.37
C LEU A 69 13.57 17.91 10.84
N TRP A 70 12.77 18.81 10.28
CA TRP A 70 12.91 20.24 10.56
C TRP A 70 12.43 20.62 11.96
N ARG A 71 11.26 20.13 12.37
CA ARG A 71 10.63 20.52 13.64
C ARG A 71 10.81 19.48 14.72
N ARG A 72 10.99 18.21 14.37
CA ARG A 72 10.90 17.06 15.29
C ARG A 72 12.14 16.17 15.28
N ALA A 73 13.29 16.66 14.80
CA ALA A 73 14.52 15.88 14.67
C ALA A 73 14.86 15.08 15.94
N ASP A 74 14.73 15.72 17.10
CA ASP A 74 15.11 15.15 18.40
C ASP A 74 13.89 14.78 19.28
N ASP A 75 12.67 14.87 18.75
CA ASP A 75 11.43 14.54 19.46
C ASP A 75 11.29 13.02 19.66
N GLU A 76 11.28 12.58 20.93
CA GLU A 76 11.12 11.18 21.30
C GLU A 76 9.77 10.59 20.85
N GLY A 77 8.73 11.42 20.72
CA GLY A 77 7.43 10.97 20.21
C GLY A 77 7.46 10.48 18.76
N TRP A 78 8.47 10.92 17.99
CA TRP A 78 8.67 10.52 16.59
C TRP A 78 9.65 9.35 16.44
N LEU A 79 10.43 9.02 17.48
CA LEU A 79 11.46 8.00 17.39
C LEU A 79 10.90 6.60 17.05
N PRO A 80 9.80 6.11 17.67
CA PRO A 80 9.32 4.74 17.44
C PRO A 80 9.01 4.44 15.97
N LEU A 81 8.37 5.35 15.25
CA LEU A 81 7.93 5.11 13.87
C LEU A 81 9.08 5.10 12.85
N ARG A 82 10.23 5.71 13.16
CA ARG A 82 11.28 6.01 12.17
C ARG A 82 11.93 4.76 11.62
N ALA A 83 12.33 3.83 12.49
CA ALA A 83 12.97 2.59 12.08
C ALA A 83 12.07 1.73 11.17
N PRO A 84 10.82 1.41 11.55
CA PRO A 84 9.94 0.64 10.67
C PRO A 84 9.60 1.40 9.38
N LEU A 85 9.40 2.73 9.42
CA LEU A 85 9.18 3.51 8.21
C LEU A 85 10.40 3.47 7.28
N LEU A 86 11.61 3.65 7.82
CA LEU A 86 12.85 3.60 7.05
C LEU A 86 13.00 2.26 6.34
N VAL A 87 12.77 1.14 7.03
CA VAL A 87 12.79 -0.20 6.43
C VAL A 87 11.82 -0.29 5.25
N SER A 88 10.57 0.14 5.44
CA SER A 88 9.55 0.11 4.39
C SER A 88 9.97 0.91 3.15
N LEU A 89 10.47 2.13 3.35
CA LEU A 89 10.85 3.04 2.25
C LEU A 89 12.09 2.54 1.49
N VAL A 90 13.08 1.99 2.20
CA VAL A 90 14.28 1.40 1.58
C VAL A 90 13.91 0.20 0.72
N ILE A 91 13.06 -0.70 1.22
CA ILE A 91 12.56 -1.82 0.41
C ILE A 91 11.77 -1.27 -0.79
N GLY A 92 10.93 -0.26 -0.58
CA GLY A 92 10.15 0.39 -1.63
C GLY A 92 10.99 0.96 -2.77
N PHE A 93 12.15 1.55 -2.47
CA PHE A 93 13.07 2.03 -3.50
C PHE A 93 13.48 0.93 -4.48
N PHE A 94 13.87 -0.24 -3.95
CA PHE A 94 14.32 -1.40 -4.74
C PHE A 94 13.17 -2.25 -5.28
N TRP A 95 11.95 -2.08 -4.76
CA TRP A 95 10.82 -2.91 -5.15
C TRP A 95 10.51 -2.82 -6.64
N LEU A 96 10.53 -1.62 -7.21
CA LEU A 96 10.14 -1.39 -8.60
C LEU A 96 11.00 -2.16 -9.63
N PRO A 97 12.35 -2.09 -9.62
CA PRO A 97 13.16 -2.87 -10.55
C PRO A 97 13.05 -4.39 -10.31
N VAL A 98 12.77 -4.83 -9.08
CA VAL A 98 12.52 -6.25 -8.78
C VAL A 98 11.17 -6.69 -9.33
N ALA A 99 10.12 -5.88 -9.18
CA ALA A 99 8.77 -6.16 -9.65
C ALA A 99 8.67 -6.35 -11.17
N GLN A 100 9.54 -5.68 -11.93
CA GLN A 100 9.63 -5.83 -13.39
C GLN A 100 10.25 -7.15 -13.85
N ARG A 101 10.93 -7.89 -12.96
CA ARG A 101 11.74 -9.07 -13.34
C ARG A 101 11.37 -10.32 -12.56
N LEU A 102 11.08 -10.17 -11.27
CA LEU A 102 10.90 -11.24 -10.30
C LEU A 102 9.61 -11.01 -9.49
N PRO A 103 8.43 -11.26 -10.06
CA PRO A 103 7.15 -11.00 -9.39
C PRO A 103 7.02 -11.71 -8.03
N GLY A 104 7.57 -12.93 -7.89
CA GLY A 104 7.57 -13.65 -6.61
C GLY A 104 8.34 -12.93 -5.50
N LEU A 105 9.57 -12.46 -5.78
CA LEU A 105 10.35 -11.70 -4.81
C LEU A 105 9.69 -10.35 -4.51
N ALA A 106 9.13 -9.69 -5.53
CA ALA A 106 8.39 -8.45 -5.36
C ALA A 106 7.14 -8.62 -4.46
N THR A 107 6.46 -9.76 -4.51
CA THR A 107 5.38 -10.10 -3.58
C THR A 107 5.87 -10.24 -2.14
N LEU A 108 7.04 -10.85 -1.90
CA LEU A 108 7.62 -10.90 -0.55
C LEU A 108 8.04 -9.50 -0.05
N MET A 109 8.62 -8.70 -0.94
CA MET A 109 9.02 -7.32 -0.62
C MET A 109 7.82 -6.44 -0.29
N ILE A 110 6.71 -6.53 -1.02
CA ILE A 110 5.52 -5.71 -0.73
C ILE A 110 4.87 -6.09 0.61
N ILE A 111 4.91 -7.37 0.98
CA ILE A 111 4.47 -7.85 2.30
C ILE A 111 5.38 -7.28 3.40
N ALA A 112 6.70 -7.30 3.21
CA ALA A 112 7.66 -6.72 4.16
C ALA A 112 7.47 -5.19 4.29
N MET A 113 7.23 -4.49 3.18
CA MET A 113 6.88 -3.08 3.16
C MET A 113 5.58 -2.81 3.92
N LEU A 114 4.55 -3.64 3.71
CA LEU A 114 3.25 -3.52 4.35
C LEU A 114 3.36 -3.66 5.87
N ILE A 115 4.01 -4.73 6.34
CA ILE A 115 4.17 -4.99 7.78
C ILE A 115 4.90 -3.82 8.44
N SER A 116 6.02 -3.39 7.87
CA SER A 116 6.80 -2.27 8.41
C SER A 116 6.05 -0.94 8.35
N ALA A 117 5.27 -0.66 7.29
CA ALA A 117 4.43 0.53 7.21
C ALA A 117 3.28 0.52 8.22
N ILE A 118 2.63 -0.64 8.46
CA ILE A 118 1.60 -0.79 9.48
C ILE A 118 2.18 -0.55 10.87
N VAL A 119 3.33 -1.14 11.18
CA VAL A 119 4.01 -0.93 12.47
C VAL A 119 4.35 0.56 12.66
N ALA A 120 4.92 1.20 11.64
CA ALA A 120 5.19 2.65 11.68
C ALA A 120 3.92 3.48 11.91
N MET A 121 2.81 3.14 11.25
CA MET A 121 1.52 3.82 11.41
C MET A 121 0.95 3.67 12.82
N ILE A 122 1.02 2.45 13.41
CA ILE A 122 0.50 2.18 14.75
C ILE A 122 1.31 2.96 15.79
N TRP A 123 2.64 2.98 15.62
CA TRP A 123 3.59 3.64 16.53
C TRP A 123 3.70 5.15 16.31
N ALA A 124 3.14 5.69 15.23
CA ALA A 124 3.09 7.13 15.02
C ALA A 124 2.33 7.84 16.14
N GLY A 125 2.85 9.00 16.55
CA GLY A 125 2.21 9.88 17.51
C GLY A 125 0.82 10.36 17.07
N ARG A 126 0.16 11.08 17.98
CA ARG A 126 -1.19 11.64 17.75
C ARG A 126 -1.19 13.17 17.67
N ARG A 127 -0.05 13.80 17.92
CA ARG A 127 0.10 15.26 17.96
C ARG A 127 0.09 15.86 16.55
N ASP A 128 0.84 15.27 15.62
CA ASP A 128 1.06 15.84 14.28
C ASP A 128 0.46 14.96 13.19
N ARG A 129 -0.74 14.46 13.44
CA ARG A 129 -1.43 13.43 12.62
C ARG A 129 -1.31 13.69 11.12
N TRP A 130 -1.44 14.94 10.69
CA TRP A 130 -1.38 15.36 9.29
C TRP A 130 0.00 15.24 8.64
N LEU A 131 1.09 15.28 9.40
CA LEU A 131 2.46 15.20 8.89
C LEU A 131 3.21 13.97 9.44
N GLU A 132 2.59 13.20 10.32
CA GLU A 132 3.17 12.03 10.97
C GLU A 132 2.37 10.76 10.60
N GLY A 133 1.27 10.49 11.30
CA GLY A 133 0.52 9.23 11.14
C GLY A 133 -0.23 9.08 9.82
N ARG A 134 -0.89 10.14 9.32
CA ARG A 134 -1.74 10.08 8.11
C ARG A 134 -1.01 9.82 6.79
N PRO A 135 0.16 10.42 6.50
CA PRO A 135 0.91 10.03 5.29
C PRO A 135 1.30 8.55 5.32
N ILE A 136 1.73 8.04 6.48
CA ILE A 136 2.08 6.63 6.65
C ILE A 136 0.84 5.74 6.54
N ALA A 137 -0.29 6.19 7.08
CA ALA A 137 -1.57 5.49 6.98
C ALA A 137 -2.04 5.35 5.53
N LEU A 138 -1.99 6.43 4.73
CA LEU A 138 -2.33 6.38 3.30
C LEU A 138 -1.45 5.35 2.57
N TYR A 139 -0.14 5.41 2.83
CA TYR A 139 0.83 4.47 2.26
C TYR A 139 0.54 3.01 2.65
N ALA A 140 0.36 2.73 3.95
CA ALA A 140 0.04 1.40 4.45
C ALA A 140 -1.29 0.85 3.90
N GLY A 141 -2.30 1.71 3.73
CA GLY A 141 -3.58 1.34 3.13
C GLY A 141 -3.43 0.89 1.69
N TRP A 142 -2.68 1.65 0.88
CA TRP A 142 -2.39 1.25 -0.49
C TRP A 142 -1.59 -0.06 -0.56
N LEU A 143 -0.56 -0.21 0.28
CA LEU A 143 0.20 -1.46 0.36
C LEU A 143 -0.66 -2.66 0.77
N THR A 144 -1.70 -2.47 1.56
CA THR A 144 -2.62 -3.54 1.96
C THR A 144 -3.32 -4.11 0.73
N ALA A 145 -3.89 -3.24 -0.10
CA ALA A 145 -4.51 -3.66 -1.36
C ALA A 145 -3.49 -4.25 -2.33
N ALA A 146 -2.35 -3.59 -2.52
CA ALA A 146 -1.31 -4.03 -3.45
C ALA A 146 -0.70 -5.39 -3.06
N SER A 147 -0.65 -5.73 -1.77
CA SER A 147 -0.22 -7.05 -1.30
C SER A 147 -1.23 -8.13 -1.70
N GLY A 148 -2.53 -7.86 -1.58
CA GLY A 148 -3.57 -8.77 -2.07
C GLY A 148 -3.53 -8.96 -3.59
N VAL A 149 -3.32 -7.88 -4.34
CA VAL A 149 -3.10 -7.94 -5.80
C VAL A 149 -1.90 -8.83 -6.13
N SER A 150 -0.76 -8.58 -5.48
CA SER A 150 0.48 -9.29 -5.75
C SER A 150 0.36 -10.79 -5.44
N VAL A 151 -0.26 -11.14 -4.31
CA VAL A 151 -0.53 -12.54 -3.93
C VAL A 151 -1.53 -13.18 -4.90
N GLY A 152 -2.62 -12.50 -5.24
CA GLY A 152 -3.65 -13.04 -6.14
C GLY A 152 -3.11 -13.36 -7.54
N ILE A 153 -2.34 -12.43 -8.12
CA ILE A 153 -1.67 -12.66 -9.41
C ILE A 153 -0.66 -13.80 -9.29
N TRP A 154 0.10 -13.86 -8.21
CA TRP A 154 1.09 -14.93 -8.02
C TRP A 154 0.43 -16.32 -7.91
N LEU A 155 -0.67 -16.44 -7.16
CA LEU A 155 -1.45 -17.68 -7.02
C LEU A 155 -2.06 -18.12 -8.36
N GLY A 156 -2.64 -17.18 -9.11
CA GLY A 156 -3.17 -17.44 -10.46
C GLY A 156 -2.07 -17.85 -11.44
N GLY A 157 -0.94 -17.14 -11.40
CA GLY A 157 0.18 -17.35 -12.30
C GLY A 157 0.91 -18.68 -12.12
N HIS A 158 0.81 -19.30 -10.95
CA HIS A 158 1.38 -20.63 -10.67
C HIS A 158 0.33 -21.75 -10.73
N GLY A 159 -0.92 -21.44 -11.08
CA GLY A 159 -1.99 -22.42 -11.20
C GLY A 159 -2.44 -23.04 -9.88
N TRP A 160 -2.07 -22.46 -8.73
CA TRP A 160 -2.54 -22.93 -7.43
C TRP A 160 -4.03 -22.65 -7.25
N LEU A 161 -4.51 -21.57 -7.87
CA LEU A 161 -5.91 -21.20 -7.98
C LEU A 161 -6.16 -20.64 -9.38
N SER A 162 -7.42 -20.61 -9.84
CA SER A 162 -7.78 -19.79 -10.99
C SER A 162 -7.64 -18.31 -10.65
N ALA A 163 -7.41 -17.45 -11.66
CA ALA A 163 -7.33 -16.00 -11.46
C ALA A 163 -8.59 -15.43 -10.77
N GLN A 164 -9.77 -15.97 -11.11
CA GLN A 164 -11.04 -15.59 -10.50
C GLN A 164 -11.11 -15.99 -9.01
N THR A 165 -10.77 -17.24 -8.68
CA THR A 165 -10.81 -17.72 -7.29
C THR A 165 -9.77 -17.01 -6.43
N ALA A 166 -8.56 -16.80 -6.97
CA ALA A 166 -7.51 -16.03 -6.30
C ALA A 166 -7.98 -14.59 -6.02
N ALA A 167 -8.60 -13.93 -6.99
CA ALA A 167 -9.12 -12.57 -6.81
C ALA A 167 -10.19 -12.48 -5.71
N ILE A 168 -11.16 -13.41 -5.70
CA ILE A 168 -12.20 -13.44 -4.68
C ILE A 168 -11.60 -13.62 -3.28
N LEU A 169 -10.73 -14.62 -3.10
CA LEU A 169 -10.12 -14.90 -1.81
C LEU A 169 -9.24 -13.75 -1.33
N CYS A 170 -8.43 -13.17 -2.23
CA CYS A 170 -7.59 -12.02 -1.89
C CYS A 170 -8.41 -10.77 -1.57
N LEU A 171 -9.54 -10.50 -2.24
CA LEU A 171 -10.42 -9.38 -1.90
C LEU A 171 -11.04 -9.53 -0.51
N ILE A 172 -11.49 -10.74 -0.18
CA ILE A 172 -12.04 -11.03 1.15
C ILE A 172 -10.94 -10.84 2.20
N ALA A 173 -9.76 -11.40 1.98
CA ALA A 173 -8.61 -11.28 2.88
C ALA A 173 -8.15 -9.82 3.05
N VAL A 174 -8.04 -9.06 1.96
CA VAL A 174 -7.69 -7.63 1.99
C VAL A 174 -8.73 -6.83 2.75
N SER A 175 -10.02 -7.08 2.52
CA SER A 175 -11.10 -6.37 3.21
C SER A 175 -11.10 -6.66 4.72
N ALA A 176 -10.93 -7.93 5.10
CA ALA A 176 -10.82 -8.35 6.49
C ALA A 176 -9.58 -7.74 7.17
N LEU A 177 -8.41 -7.81 6.51
CA LEU A 177 -7.17 -7.23 7.01
C LEU A 177 -7.29 -5.71 7.15
N ALA A 178 -7.86 -5.03 6.16
CA ALA A 178 -8.05 -3.58 6.20
C ALA A 178 -8.96 -3.16 7.36
N LEU A 179 -10.05 -3.89 7.61
CA LEU A 179 -10.91 -3.64 8.76
C LEU A 179 -10.17 -3.90 10.09
N ALA A 180 -9.39 -4.98 10.17
CA ALA A 180 -8.59 -5.30 11.36
C ALA A 180 -7.53 -4.23 11.64
N VAL A 181 -6.75 -3.82 10.63
CA VAL A 181 -5.71 -2.80 10.78
C VAL A 181 -6.31 -1.44 11.11
N GLN A 182 -7.41 -1.05 10.46
CA GLN A 182 -8.14 0.17 10.79
C GLN A 182 -8.54 0.19 12.27
N SER A 183 -8.96 -0.95 12.82
CA SER A 183 -9.40 -1.05 14.22
C SER A 183 -8.34 -0.64 15.23
N LEU A 184 -7.05 -0.79 14.88
CA LEU A 184 -5.93 -0.42 15.74
C LEU A 184 -5.72 1.10 15.79
N ARG A 185 -6.17 1.82 14.75
CA ARG A 185 -6.06 3.29 14.62
C ARG A 185 -7.32 3.89 13.98
N PRO A 186 -8.49 3.87 14.64
CA PRO A 186 -9.78 4.22 14.00
C PRO A 186 -9.87 5.65 13.45
N ARG A 187 -9.06 6.57 13.99
CA ARG A 187 -9.01 7.99 13.57
C ARG A 187 -8.10 8.26 12.38
N GLU A 188 -7.34 7.27 11.92
CA GLU A 188 -6.44 7.39 10.77
C GLU A 188 -7.17 7.06 9.47
N TRP A 189 -8.08 7.96 9.10
CA TRP A 189 -8.96 7.79 7.93
C TRP A 189 -8.21 7.59 6.60
N ALA A 190 -6.98 8.11 6.50
CA ALA A 190 -6.17 8.02 5.30
C ALA A 190 -5.86 6.56 4.91
N TYR A 191 -5.73 5.65 5.88
CA TYR A 191 -5.57 4.22 5.63
C TYR A 191 -6.76 3.65 4.85
N SER A 192 -7.96 3.85 5.37
CA SER A 192 -9.20 3.38 4.73
C SER A 192 -9.43 4.07 3.39
N ALA A 193 -9.11 5.36 3.26
CA ALA A 193 -9.25 6.08 1.99
C ALA A 193 -8.39 5.46 0.88
N ALA A 194 -7.14 5.06 1.17
CA ALA A 194 -6.30 4.38 0.18
C ALA A 194 -6.81 2.99 -0.20
N VAL A 195 -7.32 2.21 0.76
CA VAL A 195 -7.92 0.89 0.45
C VAL A 195 -9.18 1.06 -0.39
N ILE A 196 -10.07 1.98 -0.02
CA ILE A 196 -11.30 2.28 -0.78
C ILE A 196 -10.96 2.72 -2.21
N TRP A 197 -9.94 3.55 -2.38
CA TRP A 197 -9.45 3.98 -3.70
C TRP A 197 -9.00 2.79 -4.55
N ALA A 198 -8.22 1.87 -3.97
CA ALA A 198 -7.81 0.65 -4.67
C ALA A 198 -9.00 -0.23 -5.06
N LEU A 199 -9.94 -0.45 -4.13
CA LEU A 199 -11.16 -1.23 -4.39
C LEU A 199 -12.03 -0.60 -5.49
N ALA A 200 -12.13 0.74 -5.54
CA ALA A 200 -12.82 1.45 -6.62
C ALA A 200 -12.13 1.20 -7.98
N GLY A 201 -10.80 1.19 -8.01
CA GLY A 201 -10.03 0.79 -9.19
C GLY A 201 -10.34 -0.64 -9.65
N ILE A 202 -10.49 -1.58 -8.71
CA ILE A 202 -10.86 -2.99 -9.01
C ILE A 202 -12.30 -3.08 -9.55
N VAL A 203 -13.24 -2.35 -8.96
CA VAL A 203 -14.62 -2.28 -9.46
C VAL A 203 -14.64 -1.80 -10.91
N VAL A 204 -13.93 -0.70 -11.21
CA VAL A 204 -13.88 -0.15 -12.58
C VAL A 204 -13.23 -1.13 -13.55
N ALA A 205 -12.14 -1.80 -13.17
CA ALA A 205 -11.46 -2.78 -14.03
C ALA A 205 -12.37 -3.97 -14.41
N ASN A 206 -13.31 -4.34 -13.53
CA ASN A 206 -14.17 -5.50 -13.72
C ASN A 206 -15.55 -5.17 -14.31
N TRP A 207 -15.91 -3.88 -14.38
CA TRP A 207 -17.26 -3.43 -14.76
C TRP A 207 -17.62 -3.82 -16.20
N GLY A 208 -16.74 -3.54 -17.17
CA GLY A 208 -16.99 -3.81 -18.58
C GLY A 208 -17.14 -5.29 -18.91
N ALA A 209 -16.41 -6.15 -18.19
CA ALA A 209 -16.48 -7.61 -18.35
C ALA A 209 -17.68 -8.24 -17.61
N GLY A 210 -18.45 -7.46 -16.84
CA GLY A 210 -19.59 -7.98 -16.08
C GLY A 210 -19.21 -8.97 -14.96
N ASN A 211 -17.99 -8.85 -14.39
CA ASN A 211 -17.54 -9.74 -13.31
C ASN A 211 -18.17 -9.36 -11.96
N TRP A 212 -19.48 -9.59 -11.85
CA TRP A 212 -20.29 -9.23 -10.69
C TRP A 212 -19.80 -9.78 -9.35
N PRO A 213 -19.26 -11.01 -9.24
CA PRO A 213 -18.70 -11.48 -7.98
C PRO A 213 -17.59 -10.57 -7.44
N VAL A 214 -16.63 -10.20 -8.29
CA VAL A 214 -15.51 -9.33 -7.91
C VAL A 214 -16.00 -7.91 -7.60
N ILE A 215 -16.88 -7.36 -8.45
CA ILE A 215 -17.47 -6.03 -8.26
C ILE A 215 -18.20 -5.94 -6.92
N LEU A 216 -19.03 -6.93 -6.59
CA LEU A 216 -19.83 -6.95 -5.37
C LEU A 216 -18.94 -7.02 -4.13
N ILE A 217 -17.96 -7.93 -4.10
CA ILE A 217 -17.05 -8.08 -2.95
C ILE A 217 -16.23 -6.79 -2.74
N ALA A 218 -15.67 -6.22 -3.81
CA ALA A 218 -14.90 -4.98 -3.72
C ALA A 218 -15.77 -3.80 -3.23
N THR A 219 -16.99 -3.69 -3.73
CA THR A 219 -17.95 -2.65 -3.31
C THR A 219 -18.36 -2.81 -1.84
N LEU A 220 -18.65 -4.05 -1.40
CA LEU A 220 -18.97 -4.33 -0.01
C LEU A 220 -17.80 -4.04 0.93
N GLY A 221 -16.58 -4.40 0.54
CA GLY A 221 -15.36 -4.08 1.29
C GLY A 221 -15.17 -2.56 1.44
N ALA A 222 -15.35 -1.81 0.35
CA ALA A 222 -15.27 -0.36 0.36
C ALA A 222 -16.38 0.27 1.24
N ALA A 223 -17.62 -0.20 1.12
CA ALA A 223 -18.75 0.26 1.93
C ALA A 223 -18.55 -0.03 3.42
N ALA A 224 -18.03 -1.20 3.78
CA ALA A 224 -17.73 -1.56 5.16
C ALA A 224 -16.67 -0.63 5.77
N LEU A 225 -15.60 -0.33 5.04
CA LEU A 225 -14.58 0.62 5.46
C LEU A 225 -15.15 2.04 5.60
N ALA A 226 -15.96 2.49 4.64
CA ALA A 226 -16.60 3.81 4.67
C ALA A 226 -17.57 3.94 5.85
N GLY A 227 -18.42 2.94 6.10
CA GLY A 227 -19.32 2.89 7.24
C GLY A 227 -18.57 2.96 8.57
N ARG A 228 -17.44 2.25 8.67
CA ARG A 228 -16.57 2.30 9.85
C ARG A 228 -15.92 3.66 10.07
N LEU A 229 -15.56 4.38 8.99
CA LEU A 229 -15.07 5.76 9.10
C LEU A 229 -16.16 6.73 9.57
N ALA A 230 -17.42 6.50 9.20
CA ALA A 230 -18.54 7.32 9.64
C ALA A 230 -18.81 7.16 11.13
N THR A 231 -18.65 5.95 11.68
CA THR A 231 -18.88 5.64 13.11
C THR A 231 -17.68 5.91 14.01
N ALA A 232 -16.46 5.97 13.47
CA ALA A 232 -15.23 6.22 14.22
C ALA A 232 -14.94 7.72 14.50
N ARG A 233 -15.85 8.62 14.14
CA ARG A 233 -15.73 10.08 14.35
C ARG A 233 -15.84 10.43 15.83
#